data_AF-A0A0P4WEK3-F1
#
_entry.id   AF-A0A0P4WEK3-F1
#
_cell.length_a   1.000
_cell.length_b   1.000
_cell.length_c   1.000
_cell.angle_alpha   90.00
_cell.angle_beta   90.00
_cell.angle_gamma   90.00
#
_symmetry.space_group_name_H-M   'P 1'
#
loop_
_entity.id
_entity.type
_entity.pdbx_description
1 polymer ?
#
loop_
_entity_poly.entity_id
_entity_poly.type
_entity_poly.pdbx_seq_one_letter_code
_entity_poly.pdbx_strand_id
1 'polypeptide(L)'
;MPHRGGQGALLALLLLLPAAAAQLGLNEEDDQRLLGRSRAFLDQKFQRARAERERWVDCSVTCPHRSREPVCGTNGRTYSSLCDLDLAICRKVKVSLKHEGECTLEEKCNDEKRARQEQIAKGENVYVPNCLEDGSYAPLQCHNFTHYCWCSSLDGIPISDTVKFGTLPKCLGKRGGEKEEERMMVVKG
;
A
#
# COMPACT_ATOMS: atom_id res chain seq x y z
N MET A 1 23.07 21.87 -84.30
CA MET A 1 24.42 21.52 -84.81
C MET A 1 25.44 22.06 -83.80
N PRO A 2 26.54 21.37 -83.40
CA PRO A 2 26.93 19.93 -83.45
C PRO A 2 27.10 19.35 -82.01
N HIS A 3 26.93 18.05 -81.72
CA HIS A 3 27.78 16.86 -81.96
C HIS A 3 29.12 16.77 -81.19
N ARG A 4 29.19 15.80 -80.25
CA ARG A 4 30.24 14.76 -80.03
C ARG A 4 30.10 14.26 -78.57
N GLY A 5 29.87 12.99 -78.25
CA GLY A 5 30.15 11.74 -78.95
C GLY A 5 31.41 11.11 -78.38
N GLY A 6 31.26 9.97 -77.69
CA GLY A 6 32.26 8.91 -77.74
C GLY A 6 32.66 8.23 -76.42
N GLN A 7 32.28 6.95 -76.35
CA GLN A 7 33.11 5.81 -75.92
C GLN A 7 33.40 5.73 -74.40
N GLY A 8 32.92 4.74 -73.64
CA GLY A 8 32.75 3.33 -73.99
C GLY A 8 34.10 2.63 -74.00
N ALA A 9 34.60 2.24 -72.82
CA ALA A 9 35.46 1.07 -72.54
C ALA A 9 36.24 1.29 -71.25
N LEU A 10 35.89 0.54 -70.20
CA LEU A 10 36.82 -0.06 -69.23
C LEU A 10 35.93 -0.91 -68.30
N LEU A 11 35.45 -2.04 -68.82
CA LEU A 11 36.07 -3.36 -68.62
C LEU A 11 36.39 -3.63 -67.15
N ALA A 12 35.54 -4.51 -66.59
CA ALA A 12 35.94 -5.62 -65.74
C ALA A 12 36.72 -5.27 -64.47
N LEU A 13 36.01 -5.01 -63.37
CA LEU A 13 36.54 -5.25 -62.02
C LEU A 13 35.43 -5.27 -60.95
N LEU A 14 34.42 -6.13 -61.13
CA LEU A 14 33.41 -6.38 -60.09
C LEU A 14 33.19 -7.87 -59.80
N LEU A 15 34.22 -8.72 -59.95
CA LEU A 15 34.10 -10.13 -59.59
C LEU A 15 35.24 -10.75 -58.78
N LEU A 16 36.19 -9.99 -58.24
CA LEU A 16 37.17 -10.59 -57.32
C LEU A 16 37.51 -9.60 -56.21
N LEU A 17 36.95 -9.83 -55.02
CA LEU A 17 37.64 -9.84 -53.71
C LEU A 17 36.61 -9.86 -52.56
N PRO A 18 35.93 -10.98 -52.27
CA PRO A 18 35.52 -11.28 -50.90
C PRO A 18 36.75 -11.85 -50.17
N ALA A 19 37.79 -11.04 -49.96
CA ALA A 19 39.01 -11.51 -49.28
C ALA A 19 39.70 -10.42 -48.43
N ALA A 20 38.98 -9.38 -48.04
CA ALA A 20 39.47 -8.39 -47.07
C ALA A 20 38.67 -8.38 -45.75
N ALA A 21 37.70 -9.28 -45.58
CA ALA A 21 36.90 -9.36 -44.35
C ALA A 21 37.45 -10.37 -43.32
N ALA A 22 38.47 -11.17 -43.66
CA ALA A 22 38.92 -12.28 -42.81
C ALA A 22 40.13 -11.98 -41.91
N GLN A 23 40.71 -10.77 -41.93
CA GLN A 23 41.99 -10.51 -41.26
C GLN A 23 41.94 -9.65 -39.99
N LEU A 24 40.77 -9.25 -39.49
CA LEU A 24 40.67 -8.46 -38.25
C LEU A 24 40.04 -9.18 -37.05
N GLY A 25 39.51 -10.40 -37.19
CA GLY A 25 39.10 -11.21 -36.04
C GLY A 25 38.20 -10.48 -35.03
N LEU A 26 37.39 -9.52 -35.45
CA LEU A 26 36.39 -8.85 -34.61
C LEU A 26 35.03 -9.46 -34.92
N ASN A 27 34.72 -10.50 -34.18
CA ASN A 27 33.43 -11.18 -34.16
C ASN A 27 32.40 -10.31 -33.41
N GLU A 28 31.36 -9.89 -34.13
CA GLU A 28 30.21 -9.09 -33.65
C GLU A 28 29.40 -9.77 -32.52
N GLU A 29 29.71 -11.01 -32.16
CA GLU A 29 29.05 -11.78 -31.10
C GLU A 29 29.66 -11.57 -29.70
N ASP A 30 30.84 -10.94 -29.59
CA ASP A 30 31.49 -10.68 -28.29
C ASP A 30 31.08 -9.33 -27.65
N ASP A 31 30.49 -8.41 -28.42
CA ASP A 31 30.04 -7.10 -27.93
C ASP A 31 28.71 -7.20 -27.14
N GLN A 32 27.81 -8.09 -27.58
CA GLN A 32 26.57 -8.39 -26.87
C GLN A 32 26.80 -9.13 -25.54
N ARG A 33 27.92 -9.85 -25.40
CA ARG A 33 28.33 -10.51 -24.15
C ARG A 33 28.95 -9.54 -23.14
N LEU A 34 29.72 -8.55 -23.58
CA LEU A 34 30.33 -7.55 -22.69
C LEU A 34 29.30 -6.53 -22.19
N LEU A 35 28.43 -6.01 -23.06
CA LEU A 35 27.31 -5.15 -22.66
C LEU A 35 26.26 -5.92 -21.84
N GLY A 36 26.00 -7.19 -22.18
CA GLY A 36 25.13 -8.09 -21.40
C GLY A 36 25.69 -8.40 -20.01
N ARG A 37 27.01 -8.61 -19.87
CA ARG A 37 27.68 -8.75 -18.58
C ARG A 37 27.61 -7.48 -17.74
N SER A 38 27.77 -6.31 -18.34
CA SER A 38 27.63 -5.02 -17.65
C SER A 38 26.20 -4.76 -17.18
N ARG A 39 25.18 -5.11 -18.00
CA ARG A 39 23.76 -4.96 -17.65
C ARG A 39 23.31 -5.97 -16.58
N ALA A 40 23.75 -7.23 -16.66
CA ALA A 40 23.51 -8.24 -15.62
C ALA A 40 24.26 -7.91 -14.32
N PHE A 41 25.48 -7.34 -14.41
CA PHE A 41 26.25 -6.86 -13.26
C PHE A 41 25.61 -5.64 -12.59
N LEU A 42 25.11 -4.69 -13.38
CA LEU A 42 24.32 -3.55 -12.86
C LEU A 42 23.01 -4.02 -12.26
N ASP A 43 22.27 -4.94 -12.88
CA ASP A 43 21.05 -5.53 -12.32
C ASP A 43 21.36 -6.27 -11.00
N GLN A 44 22.42 -7.07 -10.96
CA GLN A 44 22.89 -7.73 -9.73
C GLN A 44 23.31 -6.72 -8.65
N LYS A 45 23.95 -5.60 -9.02
CA LYS A 45 24.32 -4.52 -8.09
C LYS A 45 23.10 -3.76 -7.58
N PHE A 46 22.10 -3.52 -8.43
CA PHE A 46 20.81 -2.94 -8.03
C PHE A 46 20.01 -3.90 -7.16
N GLN A 47 19.99 -5.19 -7.46
CA GLN A 47 19.34 -6.22 -6.63
C GLN A 47 20.04 -6.39 -5.28
N ARG A 48 21.38 -6.33 -5.23
CA ARG A 48 22.14 -6.30 -3.96
C ARG A 48 21.90 -5.02 -3.18
N ALA A 49 21.93 -3.85 -3.81
CA ALA A 49 21.61 -2.58 -3.16
C ALA A 49 20.15 -2.53 -2.65
N ARG A 50 19.22 -3.18 -3.36
CA ARG A 50 17.83 -3.38 -2.92
C ARG A 50 17.74 -4.35 -1.74
N ALA A 51 18.44 -5.48 -1.78
CA ALA A 51 18.51 -6.45 -0.69
C ALA A 51 19.21 -5.89 0.56
N GLU A 52 20.19 -4.99 0.38
CA GLU A 52 20.88 -4.27 1.46
C GLU A 52 20.00 -3.17 2.07
N ARG A 53 19.19 -2.46 1.26
CA ARG A 53 18.17 -1.50 1.75
C ARG A 53 17.00 -2.20 2.46
N GLU A 54 16.77 -3.48 2.17
CA GLU A 54 15.79 -4.33 2.88
C GLU A 54 16.37 -4.94 4.18
N ARG A 55 17.67 -4.77 4.46
CA ARG A 55 18.33 -5.27 5.66
C ARG A 55 18.43 -4.15 6.72
N TRP A 56 17.47 -4.16 7.63
CA TRP A 56 17.45 -3.43 8.91
C TRP A 56 17.02 -1.95 8.86
N VAL A 57 15.74 -1.70 8.57
CA VAL A 57 15.10 -0.53 9.18
C VAL A 57 14.79 -0.91 10.62
N ASP A 58 15.61 -0.46 11.55
CA ASP A 58 15.37 -0.67 12.97
C ASP A 58 14.14 0.15 13.41
N CYS A 59 12.99 -0.50 13.52
CA CYS A 59 11.78 0.13 14.07
C CYS A 59 11.72 0.05 15.60
N SER A 60 12.88 -0.07 16.28
CA SER A 60 13.02 -0.05 17.74
C SER A 60 13.24 1.35 18.30
N VAL A 61 12.60 2.36 17.70
CA VAL A 61 12.67 3.74 18.18
C VAL A 61 11.73 3.94 19.37
N THR A 62 12.20 4.63 20.41
CA THR A 62 11.36 5.10 21.51
C THR A 62 10.97 6.56 21.25
N CYS A 63 9.68 6.83 21.07
CA CYS A 63 9.19 8.18 20.84
C CYS A 63 9.13 8.99 22.14
N PRO A 64 9.67 10.22 22.20
CA PRO A 64 9.58 11.08 23.37
C PRO A 64 8.13 11.49 23.67
N HIS A 65 7.71 11.46 24.94
CA HIS A 65 6.32 11.75 25.33
C HIS A 65 6.04 13.20 25.77
N ARG A 66 7.00 14.13 25.63
CA ARG A 66 6.94 15.43 26.33
C ARG A 66 6.05 16.49 25.64
N SER A 67 5.63 16.27 24.39
CA SER A 67 4.65 17.09 23.68
C SER A 67 3.83 16.19 22.76
N ARG A 68 2.62 15.82 23.18
CA ARG A 68 1.69 15.05 22.34
C ARG A 68 1.05 16.04 21.37
N GLU A 69 1.73 16.29 20.27
CA GLU A 69 1.20 16.99 19.10
C GLU A 69 0.61 15.92 18.18
N PRO A 70 -0.69 15.59 18.31
CA PRO A 70 -1.26 14.47 17.60
C PRO A 70 -1.32 14.73 16.10
N VAL A 71 -1.36 13.65 15.33
CA VAL A 71 -1.55 13.69 13.89
C VAL A 71 -2.56 12.65 13.43
N CYS A 72 -3.30 12.96 12.38
CA CYS A 72 -4.23 12.05 11.75
C CYS A 72 -3.55 11.33 10.58
N GLY A 73 -3.59 10.01 10.59
CA GLY A 73 -3.12 9.20 9.47
C GLY A 73 -4.21 8.97 8.42
N THR A 74 -3.82 8.65 7.18
CA THR A 74 -4.74 8.31 6.08
C THR A 74 -5.56 7.04 6.29
N ASN A 75 -5.27 6.28 7.35
CA ASN A 75 -6.02 5.11 7.79
C ASN A 75 -7.04 5.41 8.90
N GLY A 76 -7.34 6.68 9.17
CA GLY A 76 -8.31 7.10 10.19
C GLY A 76 -7.80 7.00 11.62
N ARG A 77 -6.54 6.59 11.84
CA ARG A 77 -5.97 6.48 13.19
C ARG A 77 -5.27 7.77 13.60
N THR A 78 -5.53 8.18 14.83
CA THR A 78 -4.77 9.26 15.49
C THR A 78 -3.51 8.69 16.10
N TYR A 79 -2.38 9.34 15.81
CA TYR A 79 -1.07 9.04 16.39
C TYR A 79 -0.71 10.16 17.35
N SER A 80 -0.09 9.84 18.49
CA SER A 80 0.24 10.82 19.53
C SER A 80 1.31 11.84 19.13
N SER A 81 2.06 11.55 18.07
CA SER A 81 3.10 12.39 17.50
C SER A 81 3.42 11.95 16.07
N LEU A 82 4.15 12.78 15.32
CA LEU A 82 4.76 12.38 14.05
C LEU A 82 5.70 11.19 14.21
N CYS A 83 6.43 11.09 15.33
CA CYS A 83 7.30 9.94 15.60
C CYS A 83 6.50 8.62 15.66
N ASP A 84 5.33 8.63 16.29
CA ASP A 84 4.47 7.43 16.38
C ASP A 84 3.88 7.04 15.01
N LEU A 85 3.57 8.02 14.16
CA LEU A 85 3.16 7.80 12.78
C LEU A 85 4.30 7.20 11.95
N ASP A 86 5.50 7.77 12.01
CA ASP A 86 6.69 7.25 11.31
C ASP A 86 7.06 5.84 11.78
N LEU A 87 6.91 5.57 13.07
CA LEU A 87 7.12 4.22 13.62
C LEU A 87 6.10 3.22 13.05
N ALA A 88 4.85 3.63 12.84
CA ALA A 88 3.85 2.79 12.19
C ALA A 88 4.20 2.51 10.72
N ILE A 89 4.63 3.55 9.97
CA ILE A 89 5.12 3.42 8.59
C ILE A 89 6.33 2.47 8.52
N CYS A 90 7.27 2.64 9.45
CA CYS A 90 8.44 1.79 9.61
C CYS A 90 8.04 0.32 9.77
N ARG A 91 7.06 0.06 10.65
CA ARG A 91 6.45 -1.27 10.90
C ARG A 91 5.53 -1.75 9.78
N LYS A 92 5.59 -1.12 8.61
CA LYS A 92 4.84 -1.49 7.40
C LYS A 92 3.32 -1.36 7.54
N VAL A 93 2.83 -0.57 8.50
CA VAL A 93 1.44 -0.12 8.47
C VAL A 93 1.28 0.78 7.24
N LYS A 94 0.30 0.48 6.39
CA LYS A 94 -0.02 1.31 5.23
C LYS A 94 -0.76 2.57 5.70
N VAL A 95 0.01 3.62 5.95
CA VAL A 95 -0.48 4.91 6.41
C VAL A 95 0.47 6.01 5.93
N SER A 96 -0.05 7.22 5.80
CA SER A 96 0.70 8.44 5.60
C SER A 96 0.06 9.55 6.44
N LEU A 97 0.75 10.67 6.64
CA LEU A 97 0.16 11.84 7.27
C LEU A 97 -1.03 12.33 6.42
N LYS A 98 -2.17 12.54 7.05
CA LYS A 98 -3.35 13.18 6.45
C LYS A 98 -3.37 14.67 6.81
N HIS A 99 -3.34 14.97 8.10
CA HIS A 99 -3.25 16.33 8.64
C HIS A 99 -2.71 16.31 10.08
N GLU A 100 -2.30 17.48 10.57
CA GLU A 100 -1.98 17.70 11.99
C GLU A 100 -3.25 17.74 12.84
N GLY A 101 -3.15 17.36 14.11
CA GLY A 101 -4.28 17.21 15.02
C GLY A 101 -4.85 15.79 15.03
N GLU A 102 -5.84 15.56 15.91
CA GLU A 102 -6.54 14.27 15.97
C GLU A 102 -7.48 14.09 14.79
N CYS A 103 -7.75 12.83 14.41
CA CYS A 103 -8.79 12.54 13.43
C CYS A 103 -10.17 12.83 14.03
N THR A 104 -11.07 13.40 13.24
CA THR A 104 -12.50 13.54 13.59
C THR A 104 -13.19 12.18 13.67
N LEU A 105 -14.38 12.13 14.27
CA LEU A 105 -15.18 10.89 14.36
C LEU A 105 -15.46 10.29 12.97
N GLU A 106 -15.84 11.15 12.01
CA GLU A 106 -16.11 10.77 10.63
C GLU A 106 -14.89 10.13 9.97
N GLU A 107 -13.72 10.76 10.14
CA GLU A 107 -12.46 10.26 9.59
C GLU A 107 -12.07 8.92 10.20
N LYS A 108 -12.27 8.74 11.52
CA LYS A 108 -11.88 7.51 12.21
C LYS A 108 -12.53 6.27 11.58
N CYS A 109 -13.85 6.27 11.34
CA CYS A 109 -14.49 5.09 10.76
C CYS A 109 -14.33 5.03 9.24
N ASN A 110 -14.59 6.13 8.54
CA ASN A 110 -14.65 6.11 7.07
C ASN A 110 -13.27 5.84 6.45
N ASP A 111 -12.20 6.42 7.01
CA ASP A 111 -10.85 6.19 6.50
C ASP A 111 -10.32 4.80 6.90
N GLU A 112 -10.63 4.31 8.11
CA GLU A 112 -10.29 2.93 8.49
C GLU A 112 -11.02 1.93 7.59
N LYS A 113 -12.33 2.12 7.35
CA LYS A 113 -13.12 1.28 6.46
C LYS A 113 -12.51 1.21 5.07
N ARG A 114 -12.15 2.35 4.47
CA ARG A 114 -11.49 2.40 3.15
C ARG A 114 -10.15 1.66 3.17
N ALA A 115 -9.29 1.93 4.15
CA ALA A 115 -7.98 1.30 4.26
C ALA A 115 -8.06 -0.23 4.42
N ARG A 116 -9.06 -0.73 5.16
CA ARG A 116 -9.28 -2.18 5.37
C ARG A 116 -9.94 -2.85 4.17
N GLN A 117 -10.86 -2.18 3.47
CA GLN A 117 -11.46 -2.71 2.25
C GLN A 117 -10.41 -2.98 1.16
N GLU A 118 -9.40 -2.12 1.04
CA GLU A 118 -8.28 -2.35 0.11
C GLU A 118 -7.43 -3.58 0.47
N GLN A 119 -7.39 -3.98 1.74
CA GLN A 119 -6.72 -5.21 2.20
C GLN A 119 -7.55 -6.44 1.85
N ILE A 120 -8.88 -6.38 2.04
CA ILE A 120 -9.80 -7.44 1.57
C ILE A 120 -9.69 -7.64 0.06
N ALA A 121 -9.62 -6.56 -0.73
CA ALA A 121 -9.44 -6.65 -2.17
C ALA A 121 -8.13 -7.34 -2.60
N LYS A 122 -7.16 -7.46 -1.69
CA LYS A 122 -5.89 -8.18 -1.87
C LYS A 122 -5.92 -9.61 -1.32
N GLY A 123 -7.07 -10.08 -0.84
CA GLY A 123 -7.27 -11.42 -0.32
C GLY A 123 -6.88 -11.61 1.15
N GLU A 124 -6.71 -10.52 1.92
CA GLU A 124 -6.45 -10.61 3.36
C GLU A 124 -7.76 -10.81 4.15
N ASN A 125 -7.72 -11.58 5.24
CA ASN A 125 -8.87 -11.81 6.11
C ASN A 125 -8.90 -10.81 7.28
N VAL A 126 -9.00 -9.52 6.98
CA VAL A 126 -9.01 -8.44 7.99
C VAL A 126 -10.43 -8.01 8.37
N TYR A 127 -10.57 -7.41 9.55
CA TYR A 127 -11.80 -6.73 9.95
C TYR A 127 -11.98 -5.41 9.17
N VAL A 128 -13.21 -5.16 8.72
CA VAL A 128 -13.63 -3.89 8.14
C VAL A 128 -14.75 -3.32 9.02
N PRO A 129 -14.61 -2.11 9.58
CA PRO A 129 -15.63 -1.54 10.44
C PRO A 129 -16.89 -1.14 9.68
N ASN A 130 -18.02 -1.27 10.37
CA ASN A 130 -19.30 -0.69 9.96
C ASN A 130 -19.41 0.74 10.49
N CYS A 131 -19.77 1.67 9.62
CA CYS A 131 -19.90 3.08 9.95
C CYS A 131 -21.38 3.50 9.81
N LEU A 132 -21.80 4.44 10.64
CA LEU A 132 -23.06 5.17 10.48
C LEU A 132 -22.92 6.24 9.40
N GLU A 133 -24.04 6.87 9.04
CA GLU A 133 -24.08 7.91 7.99
C GLU A 133 -23.28 9.16 8.38
N ASP A 134 -23.19 9.46 9.67
CA ASP A 134 -22.36 10.55 10.21
C ASP A 134 -20.86 10.20 10.27
N GLY A 135 -20.48 9.01 9.78
CA GLY A 135 -19.13 8.48 9.78
C GLY A 135 -18.61 8.04 11.14
N SER A 136 -19.43 8.04 12.19
CA SER A 136 -19.07 7.38 13.45
C SER A 136 -19.16 5.86 13.34
N TYR A 137 -18.55 5.13 14.28
CA TYR A 137 -18.65 3.67 14.32
C TYR A 137 -20.08 3.24 14.66
N ALA A 138 -20.60 2.25 13.93
CA ALA A 138 -21.84 1.60 14.29
C ALA A 138 -21.72 0.95 15.69
N PRO A 139 -22.77 1.01 16.53
CA PRO A 139 -22.73 0.42 17.88
C PRO A 139 -22.43 -1.07 17.90
N LEU A 140 -22.79 -1.80 16.85
CA LEU A 140 -22.50 -3.23 16.68
C LEU A 140 -21.44 -3.41 15.59
N GLN A 141 -20.34 -4.05 15.94
CA GLN A 141 -19.25 -4.40 15.04
C GLN A 141 -19.09 -5.91 14.96
N CYS A 142 -18.74 -6.42 13.77
CA CYS A 142 -18.56 -7.84 13.53
C CYS A 142 -17.39 -8.10 12.58
N HIS A 143 -16.55 -9.07 12.93
CA HIS A 143 -15.50 -9.59 12.08
C HIS A 143 -16.01 -10.82 11.33
N ASN A 144 -16.31 -10.67 10.04
CA ASN A 144 -16.94 -11.72 9.24
C ASN A 144 -16.16 -13.04 9.21
N PHE A 145 -14.84 -13.01 9.09
CA PHE A 145 -14.01 -14.22 9.01
C PHE A 145 -13.80 -14.96 10.34
N THR A 146 -13.75 -14.24 11.46
CA THR A 146 -13.51 -14.85 12.78
C THR A 146 -14.80 -15.05 13.57
N HIS A 147 -15.93 -14.55 13.07
CA HIS A 147 -17.26 -14.58 13.67
C HIS A 147 -17.36 -13.92 15.06
N TYR A 148 -16.39 -13.07 15.41
CA TYR A 148 -16.48 -12.25 16.62
C TYR A 148 -17.30 -10.98 16.36
N CYS A 149 -18.21 -10.66 17.27
CA CYS A 149 -18.93 -9.40 17.29
C CYS A 149 -18.79 -8.72 18.66
N TRP A 150 -18.82 -7.39 18.68
CA TRP A 150 -18.71 -6.58 19.91
C TRP A 150 -19.52 -5.30 19.77
N CYS A 151 -19.78 -4.65 20.91
CA CYS A 151 -20.31 -3.30 20.91
C CYS A 151 -19.18 -2.28 20.88
N SER A 152 -19.34 -1.20 20.12
CA SER A 152 -18.34 -0.14 19.96
C SER A 152 -18.91 1.20 20.43
N SER A 153 -18.03 2.06 20.95
CA SER A 153 -18.31 3.50 21.07
C SER A 153 -18.31 4.17 19.69
N LEU A 154 -18.77 5.43 19.63
CA LEU A 154 -18.82 6.25 18.40
C LEU A 154 -17.44 6.48 17.77
N ASP A 155 -16.37 6.45 18.56
CA ASP A 155 -14.99 6.62 18.13
C ASP A 155 -14.23 5.30 17.88
N GLY A 156 -14.92 4.16 17.94
CA GLY A 156 -14.39 2.85 17.53
C GLY A 156 -13.78 2.01 18.65
N ILE A 157 -13.92 2.41 19.91
CA ILE A 157 -13.39 1.68 21.05
C ILE A 157 -14.33 0.52 21.40
N PRO A 158 -13.83 -0.73 21.46
CA PRO A 158 -14.66 -1.86 21.87
C PRO A 158 -15.06 -1.75 23.34
N ILE A 159 -16.35 -1.94 23.62
CA ILE A 159 -16.91 -1.96 24.97
C ILE A 159 -16.58 -3.31 25.62
N SER A 160 -15.97 -3.27 26.80
CA SER A 160 -15.63 -4.46 27.58
C SER A 160 -16.84 -5.38 27.81
N ASP A 161 -16.60 -6.69 27.87
CA ASP A 161 -17.59 -7.76 28.10
C ASP A 161 -18.67 -7.95 27.01
N THR A 162 -18.60 -7.18 25.92
CA THR A 162 -19.54 -7.32 24.79
C THR A 162 -19.01 -8.18 23.64
N VAL A 163 -17.75 -8.62 23.70
CA VAL A 163 -17.14 -9.48 22.68
C VAL A 163 -17.74 -10.88 22.77
N LYS A 164 -18.36 -11.36 21.68
CA LYS A 164 -19.01 -12.67 21.58
C LYS A 164 -18.63 -13.37 20.28
N PHE A 165 -18.51 -14.69 20.31
CA PHE A 165 -18.31 -15.53 19.13
C PHE A 165 -19.64 -16.09 18.63
N GLY A 166 -19.90 -16.00 17.32
CA GLY A 166 -21.06 -16.59 16.65
C GLY A 166 -22.43 -16.03 17.05
N THR A 167 -22.47 -15.03 17.94
CA THR A 167 -23.71 -14.43 18.46
C THR A 167 -23.58 -12.91 18.47
N LEU A 168 -24.71 -12.22 18.26
CA LEU A 168 -24.77 -10.77 18.21
C LEU A 168 -25.01 -10.21 19.63
N PRO A 169 -24.10 -9.37 20.18
CA PRO A 169 -24.34 -8.70 21.45
C PRO A 169 -25.44 -7.64 21.33
N LYS A 170 -26.11 -7.36 22.46
CA LYS A 170 -27.10 -6.28 22.55
C LYS A 170 -26.39 -4.96 22.85
N CYS A 171 -26.26 -4.10 21.85
CA CYS A 171 -25.60 -2.82 21.99
C CYS A 171 -26.59 -1.71 22.31
N LEU A 172 -26.33 -0.93 23.36
CA LEU A 172 -27.12 0.24 23.70
C LEU A 172 -26.73 1.38 22.77
N GLY A 173 -27.59 1.67 21.79
CA GLY A 173 -27.41 2.84 20.91
C GLY A 173 -27.67 4.13 21.68
N LYS A 174 -26.72 4.58 22.50
CA LYS A 174 -26.82 5.91 23.12
C LYS A 174 -26.45 6.97 22.08
N ARG A 175 -27.44 7.42 21.31
CA ARG A 175 -27.46 8.85 20.93
C ARG A 175 -27.56 9.63 22.23
N GLY A 176 -26.70 10.62 22.44
CA GLY A 176 -26.58 11.33 23.71
C GLY A 176 -27.94 11.69 24.33
N GLY A 177 -28.16 11.22 25.55
CA GLY A 177 -29.13 11.72 26.51
C GLY A 177 -30.60 11.69 26.11
N GLU A 178 -31.26 10.54 26.21
CA GLU A 178 -32.65 10.46 26.64
C GLU A 178 -32.83 9.21 27.51
N LYS A 179 -33.60 9.37 28.59
CA LYS A 179 -33.66 8.47 29.75
C LYS A 179 -34.20 7.10 29.37
N GLU A 180 -33.63 6.10 30.02
CA GLU A 180 -34.10 4.72 30.08
C GLU A 180 -35.51 4.70 30.69
N GLU A 181 -36.53 4.51 29.86
CA GLU A 181 -37.83 4.03 30.31
C GLU A 181 -38.14 2.72 29.57
N GLU A 182 -37.90 1.67 30.33
CA GLU A 182 -38.45 0.33 30.21
C GLU A 182 -39.85 0.31 29.58
N ARG A 183 -39.97 -0.25 28.36
CA ARG A 183 -41.23 -0.84 27.93
C ARG A 183 -41.02 -2.16 27.22
N MET A 184 -40.99 -3.18 28.06
CA MET A 184 -41.48 -4.52 27.79
C MET A 184 -42.69 -4.49 26.83
N MET A 185 -42.52 -4.96 25.59
CA MET A 185 -43.65 -5.49 24.83
C MET A 185 -43.63 -7.00 24.95
N VAL A 186 -44.40 -7.46 25.94
CA VAL A 186 -44.99 -8.79 25.96
C VAL A 186 -45.83 -8.94 24.68
N VAL A 187 -45.38 -9.76 23.73
CA VAL A 187 -46.30 -10.30 22.72
C VAL A 187 -47.04 -11.45 23.40
N LYS A 188 -48.21 -11.13 23.93
CA LYS A 188 -49.22 -12.10 24.39
C LYS A 188 -50.13 -12.43 23.21
N GLY A 189 -50.35 -13.72 22.99
CA GLY A 189 -51.57 -14.28 22.39
C GLY A 189 -51.61 -14.30 20.88
#